data_AF-A0A0K0XDB0-F1
#
_entry.id   AF-A0A0K0XDB0-F1
#
_cell.length_a   1.000
_cell.length_b   1.000
_cell.length_c   1.000
_cell.angle_alpha   90.00
_cell.angle_beta   90.00
_cell.angle_gamma   90.00
#
_symmetry.space_group_name_H-M   'P 1'
#
loop_
_entity.id
_entity.type
_entity.pdbx_description
1 polymer ?
#
loop_
_entity_poly.entity_id
_entity_poly.type
_entity_poly.pdbx_seq_one_letter_code
_entity_poly.pdbx_strand_id
1 'polypeptide(L)'
;MLELRTKEQALAYLAQMSPTETFEVQPFENGWVCTKVLTPEQISSGQAVGLARLVIDSETAKIYQYPSWSTAMVAQAHMAFKQTGINRAGKQIYPHQWKVTVRRIKEDQETIVYQLTATSLTSPPESTREHQLTIERQGHRYFPTDPLSSAAMVHAKWVSRQNQGVWPETDTSHR
;
A
#
# COMPACT_ATOMS: atom_id res chain seq x y z
N MET A 1 0.35 6.41 -23.09
CA MET A 1 1.13 6.82 -21.90
C MET A 1 0.22 7.70 -21.06
N LEU A 2 0.14 7.48 -19.75
CA LEU A 2 -0.78 8.25 -18.90
C LEU A 2 -0.25 9.69 -18.81
N GLU A 3 -1.05 10.69 -19.20
CA GLU A 3 -0.64 12.09 -19.09
C GLU A 3 -1.00 12.63 -17.71
N LEU A 4 0.02 12.95 -16.90
CA LEU A 4 -0.12 13.44 -15.52
C LEU A 4 0.39 14.88 -15.40
N ARG A 5 -0.11 15.75 -16.28
CA ARG A 5 0.35 17.14 -16.44
C ARG A 5 -0.45 18.14 -15.63
N THR A 6 -1.69 17.82 -15.27
CA THR A 6 -2.56 18.70 -14.50
C THR A 6 -2.90 18.13 -13.12
N LYS A 7 -3.33 19.03 -12.24
CA LYS A 7 -3.80 18.68 -10.89
C LYS A 7 -4.98 17.70 -10.97
N GLU A 8 -5.91 17.92 -11.90
CA GLU A 8 -7.11 17.10 -12.09
C GLU A 8 -6.72 15.69 -12.54
N GLN A 9 -5.74 15.57 -13.45
CA GLN A 9 -5.23 14.27 -13.89
C GLN A 9 -4.54 13.52 -12.74
N ALA A 10 -3.74 14.21 -11.93
CA ALA A 10 -3.09 13.62 -10.75
C ALA A 10 -4.11 13.11 -9.72
N LEU A 11 -5.14 13.91 -9.43
CA LEU A 11 -6.23 13.53 -8.51
C LEU A 11 -7.06 12.36 -9.05
N ALA A 12 -7.41 12.38 -10.34
CA ALA A 12 -8.12 11.27 -10.98
C ALA A 12 -7.29 9.97 -10.94
N TYR A 13 -5.96 10.07 -11.06
CA TYR A 13 -5.07 8.92 -10.96
C TYR A 13 -4.99 8.37 -9.53
N LEU A 14 -4.92 9.24 -8.51
CA LEU A 14 -4.99 8.82 -7.11
C LEU A 14 -6.31 8.12 -6.77
N ALA A 15 -7.42 8.59 -7.34
CA ALA A 15 -8.73 7.97 -7.15
C ALA A 15 -8.80 6.53 -7.72
N GLN A 16 -7.97 6.16 -8.69
CA GLN A 16 -7.86 4.77 -9.15
C GLN A 16 -7.20 3.87 -8.09
N MET A 17 -6.18 4.38 -7.39
CA MET A 17 -5.48 3.65 -6.34
C MET A 17 -6.28 3.62 -5.03
N SER A 18 -6.94 4.71 -4.67
CA SER A 18 -7.65 4.86 -3.39
C SER A 18 -8.95 5.66 -3.59
N PRO A 19 -10.01 5.02 -4.10
CA PRO A 19 -11.25 5.69 -4.52
C PRO A 19 -12.04 6.31 -3.37
N THR A 20 -11.78 5.89 -2.13
CA THR A 20 -12.44 6.40 -0.92
C THR A 20 -11.65 7.49 -0.21
N GLU A 21 -10.42 7.78 -0.66
CA GLU A 21 -9.55 8.76 -0.04
C GLU A 21 -9.48 10.05 -0.87
N THR A 22 -9.36 11.18 -0.18
CA THR A 22 -9.16 12.48 -0.80
C THR A 22 -7.73 12.97 -0.58
N PHE A 23 -7.20 13.68 -1.56
CA PHE A 23 -5.82 14.15 -1.56
C PHE A 23 -5.73 15.60 -1.98
N GLU A 24 -4.75 16.30 -1.42
CA GLU A 24 -4.19 17.51 -1.97
C GLU A 24 -2.90 17.15 -2.71
N VAL A 25 -2.65 17.83 -3.83
CA VAL A 25 -1.46 17.62 -4.66
C VAL A 25 -0.72 18.93 -4.89
N GLN A 26 0.59 18.87 -4.79
CA GLN A 26 1.51 19.98 -5.09
C GLN A 26 2.49 19.54 -6.19
N PRO A 27 2.59 20.29 -7.30
CA PRO A 27 3.50 19.94 -8.39
C PRO A 27 4.96 20.18 -8.00
N PHE A 28 5.85 19.38 -8.58
CA PHE A 28 7.30 19.58 -8.59
C PHE A 28 7.88 19.07 -9.92
N GLU A 29 9.19 19.22 -10.14
CA GLU A 29 9.85 18.95 -11.43
C GLU A 29 9.55 17.57 -12.03
N ASN A 30 9.47 16.51 -11.21
CA ASN A 30 9.24 15.13 -11.69
C ASN A 30 7.86 14.56 -11.31
N GLY A 31 6.89 15.41 -10.98
CA GLY A 31 5.50 15.00 -10.79
C GLY A 31 4.78 15.72 -9.65
N TRP A 32 4.15 14.96 -8.76
CA TRP A 32 3.26 15.49 -7.73
C TRP A 32 3.55 14.92 -6.35
N VAL A 33 3.68 15.77 -5.34
CA VAL A 33 3.62 15.34 -3.94
C VAL A 33 2.16 15.38 -3.49
N CYS A 34 1.67 14.29 -2.92
CA CYS A 34 0.28 14.13 -2.53
C CYS A 34 0.18 13.93 -1.02
N THR A 35 -0.74 14.67 -0.40
CA THR A 35 -1.04 14.59 1.03
C THR A 35 -2.49 14.21 1.18
N LYS A 36 -2.78 13.18 1.98
CA LYS A 36 -4.16 12.78 2.28
C LYS A 36 -4.85 13.88 3.06
N VAL A 37 -6.06 14.24 2.64
CA VAL A 37 -6.93 15.16 3.37
C VAL A 37 -7.66 14.35 4.44
N LEU A 38 -7.51 14.75 5.69
CA LEU A 38 -8.13 14.08 6.82
C LEU A 38 -9.42 14.80 7.23
N THR A 39 -10.45 14.03 7.62
CA THR A 39 -11.66 14.59 8.23
C THR A 39 -11.38 15.09 9.65
N PRO A 40 -12.21 15.98 10.22
CA PRO A 40 -12.06 16.42 11.61
C PRO A 40 -12.00 15.26 12.61
N GLU A 41 -12.76 14.19 12.38
CA GLU A 41 -12.79 12.97 13.22
C GLU A 41 -11.48 12.18 13.12
N GLN A 42 -10.87 12.14 11.94
CA GLN A 42 -9.57 11.50 11.73
C GLN A 42 -8.45 12.29 12.42
N ILE A 43 -8.54 13.62 12.40
CA ILE A 43 -7.60 14.50 13.10
C ILE A 43 -7.74 14.31 14.62
N SER A 44 -8.96 14.33 15.16
CA SER A 44 -9.21 14.19 16.59
C SER A 44 -8.84 12.81 17.14
N SER A 45 -8.91 11.76 16.31
CA SER A 45 -8.43 10.41 16.65
C SER A 45 -6.91 10.21 16.46
N GLY A 46 -6.18 11.27 16.12
CA GLY A 46 -4.71 11.25 16.04
C GLY A 46 -4.15 10.72 14.72
N GLN A 47 -4.97 10.49 13.68
CA GLN A 47 -4.50 9.97 12.38
C GLN A 47 -3.62 10.95 11.60
N ALA A 48 -3.55 12.21 12.03
CA ALA A 48 -2.62 13.20 11.49
C ALA A 48 -1.16 12.92 11.88
N VAL A 49 -0.93 12.23 13.00
CA VAL A 49 0.42 11.90 13.46
C VAL A 49 0.99 10.77 12.62
N GLY A 50 2.18 10.99 12.05
CA GLY A 50 2.83 9.97 11.22
C GLY A 50 2.17 9.77 9.85
N LEU A 51 1.40 10.74 9.36
CA LEU A 51 0.80 10.67 8.03
C LEU A 51 1.91 10.62 6.96
N ALA A 52 1.95 9.53 6.20
CA ALA A 52 2.88 9.36 5.09
C ALA A 52 2.55 10.33 3.95
N ARG A 53 3.56 10.70 3.16
CA ARG A 53 3.36 11.44 1.92
C ARG A 53 3.48 10.51 0.73
N LEU A 54 2.73 10.81 -0.33
CA LEU A 54 2.83 10.09 -1.59
C LEU A 54 3.52 10.95 -2.64
N VAL A 55 4.15 10.31 -3.61
CA VAL A 55 4.66 10.96 -4.81
C VAL A 55 4.17 10.22 -6.04
N ILE A 56 3.52 10.92 -6.95
CA ILE A 56 3.28 10.44 -8.31
C ILE A 56 4.46 10.88 -9.16
N ASP A 57 5.22 9.92 -9.69
CA ASP A 57 6.24 10.17 -10.72
C ASP A 57 5.54 10.34 -12.08
N SER A 58 5.66 11.52 -12.69
CA SER A 58 4.93 11.85 -13.92
C SER A 58 5.45 11.14 -15.16
N GLU A 59 6.68 10.64 -15.14
CA GLU A 59 7.28 9.93 -16.27
C GLU A 59 6.87 8.46 -16.30
N THR A 60 6.80 7.84 -15.12
CA THR A 60 6.57 6.41 -14.96
C THR A 60 5.16 6.07 -14.50
N ALA A 61 4.36 7.06 -14.11
CA ALA A 61 3.07 6.90 -13.45
C ALA A 61 3.13 6.02 -12.19
N LYS A 62 4.30 5.91 -11.54
CA LYS A 62 4.44 5.15 -10.29
C LYS A 62 4.11 6.03 -9.10
N ILE A 63 3.40 5.48 -8.12
CA ILE A 63 3.16 6.13 -6.83
C ILE A 63 4.08 5.54 -5.78
N TYR A 64 4.82 6.41 -5.11
CA TYR A 64 5.75 6.07 -4.03
C TYR A 64 5.23 6.62 -2.71
N GLN A 65 5.31 5.82 -1.66
CA GLN A 65 5.07 6.25 -0.29
C GLN A 65 6.40 6.63 0.37
N TYR A 66 6.44 7.82 0.97
CA TYR A 66 7.54 8.36 1.75
C TYR A 66 7.12 8.54 3.22
N PRO A 67 8.08 8.64 4.17
CA PRO A 67 7.79 8.99 5.56
C PRO A 67 7.08 10.33 5.69
N SER A 68 6.67 10.67 6.92
CA SER A 68 5.98 11.92 7.29
C SER A 68 6.86 13.17 7.24
N TRP A 69 7.74 13.26 6.24
CA TRP A 69 8.61 14.40 5.98
C TRP A 69 7.84 15.50 5.28
N SER A 70 8.29 16.75 5.39
CA SER A 70 7.69 17.88 4.68
C SER A 70 7.64 17.67 3.16
N THR A 71 6.74 18.38 2.48
CA THR A 71 6.60 18.30 1.02
C THR A 71 7.91 18.60 0.29
N ALA A 72 8.66 19.60 0.76
CA ALA A 72 9.97 19.95 0.19
C ALA A 72 11.00 18.83 0.33
N MET A 73 11.08 18.18 1.50
CA MET A 73 11.98 17.04 1.72
C MET A 73 11.62 15.84 0.84
N VAL A 74 10.33 15.57 0.67
CA VAL A 74 9.86 14.46 -0.19
C VAL A 74 10.16 14.74 -1.65
N ALA A 75 9.91 15.95 -2.14
CA ALA A 75 10.27 16.35 -3.50
C ALA A 75 11.78 16.22 -3.74
N GLN A 76 12.60 16.73 -2.81
CA GLN A 76 14.05 16.63 -2.89
C GLN A 76 14.55 15.17 -2.89
N ALA A 77 14.02 14.34 -2.00
CA ALA A 77 14.37 12.92 -1.94
C ALA A 77 14.01 12.19 -3.25
N HIS A 78 12.85 12.52 -3.84
CA HIS A 78 12.42 11.92 -5.10
C HIS A 78 13.29 12.41 -6.28
N MET A 79 13.62 13.70 -6.36
CA MET A 79 14.54 14.22 -7.38
C MET A 79 15.92 13.54 -7.29
N ALA A 80 16.45 13.35 -6.08
CA ALA A 80 17.70 12.63 -5.88
C ALA A 80 17.60 11.15 -6.33
N PHE A 81 16.45 10.50 -6.09
CA PHE A 81 16.18 9.17 -6.64
C PHE A 81 16.21 9.18 -8.18
N LYS A 82 15.60 10.17 -8.85
CA LYS A 82 15.63 10.27 -10.31
C LYS A 82 17.04 10.43 -10.87
N GLN A 83 17.88 11.20 -10.19
CA GLN A 83 19.27 11.43 -10.61
C GLN A 83 20.19 10.22 -10.36
N THR A 84 19.99 9.51 -9.25
CA THR A 84 20.90 8.45 -8.80
C THR A 84 20.42 7.04 -9.11
N GLY A 85 19.14 6.86 -9.42
CA GLY A 85 18.47 5.57 -9.54
C GLY A 85 18.22 4.86 -8.20
N ILE A 86 18.62 5.44 -7.06
CA ILE A 86 18.54 4.80 -5.75
C ILE A 86 17.47 5.48 -4.89
N ASN A 87 16.34 4.81 -4.69
CA ASN A 87 15.29 5.31 -3.78
C ASN A 87 15.52 4.79 -2.35
N ARG A 88 16.07 5.63 -1.48
CA ARG A 88 16.39 5.24 -0.09
C ARG A 88 15.22 5.38 0.89
N ALA A 89 14.22 6.17 0.55
CA ALA A 89 13.16 6.55 1.49
C ALA A 89 11.74 6.23 0.97
N GLY A 90 11.58 6.16 -0.35
CA GLY A 90 10.31 5.89 -1.00
C GLY A 90 10.15 4.41 -1.33
N LYS A 91 8.95 3.89 -1.13
CA LYS A 91 8.53 2.55 -1.58
C LYS A 91 7.43 2.68 -2.62
N GLN A 92 7.57 2.03 -3.78
CA GLN A 92 6.48 1.97 -4.76
C GLN A 92 5.28 1.22 -4.15
N ILE A 93 4.09 1.83 -4.25
CA ILE A 93 2.82 1.26 -3.77
C ILE A 93 1.77 1.12 -4.89
N TYR A 94 1.98 1.80 -6.03
CA TYR A 94 1.10 1.72 -7.20
C TYR A 94 1.89 1.93 -8.51
N PRO A 95 1.53 1.28 -9.64
CA PRO A 95 0.50 0.24 -9.76
C PRO A 95 0.84 -0.98 -8.91
N HIS A 96 -0.20 -1.67 -8.44
CA HIS A 96 -0.04 -2.92 -7.70
C HIS A 96 0.62 -3.96 -8.60
N GLN A 97 1.58 -4.68 -8.04
CA GLN A 97 2.35 -5.69 -8.75
C GLN A 97 1.84 -7.10 -8.47
N TRP A 98 1.09 -7.27 -7.38
CA TRP A 98 0.56 -8.56 -6.96
C TRP A 98 -0.90 -8.45 -6.53
N LYS A 99 -1.69 -9.42 -6.95
CA LYS A 99 -2.98 -9.75 -6.33
C LYS A 99 -2.74 -10.89 -5.37
N VAL A 100 -3.06 -10.69 -4.09
CA VAL A 100 -2.84 -11.67 -3.02
C VAL A 100 -4.19 -12.11 -2.47
N THR A 101 -4.53 -13.38 -2.69
CA THR A 101 -5.73 -14.02 -2.17
C THR A 101 -5.35 -14.95 -1.04
N VAL A 102 -6.12 -14.91 0.05
CA VAL A 102 -6.00 -15.84 1.17
C VAL A 102 -7.28 -16.65 1.31
N ARG A 103 -7.13 -17.93 1.63
CA ARG A 103 -8.23 -18.83 2.00
C ARG A 103 -7.89 -19.55 3.29
N ARG A 104 -8.71 -19.42 4.31
CA ARG A 104 -8.49 -20.06 5.62
C ARG A 104 -8.63 -21.56 5.45
N ILE A 105 -7.60 -22.30 5.87
CA ILE A 105 -7.58 -23.77 5.82
C ILE A 105 -7.71 -24.39 7.22
N LYS A 106 -7.28 -23.67 8.25
CA LYS A 106 -7.43 -24.09 9.65
C LYS A 106 -7.52 -22.87 10.55
N GLU A 107 -8.28 -22.99 11.62
CA GLU A 107 -8.33 -22.04 12.71
C GLU A 107 -8.51 -22.78 14.03
N ASP A 108 -7.68 -22.44 15.01
CA ASP A 108 -7.82 -22.89 16.39
C ASP A 108 -7.68 -21.70 17.35
N GLN A 109 -7.56 -21.97 18.65
CA GLN A 109 -7.51 -20.93 19.68
C GLN A 109 -6.22 -20.11 19.66
N GLU A 110 -5.15 -20.62 19.04
CA GLU A 110 -3.83 -19.98 19.05
C GLU A 110 -3.46 -19.44 17.67
N THR A 111 -3.83 -20.17 16.62
CA THR A 111 -3.35 -19.93 15.27
C THR A 111 -4.46 -19.93 14.23
N ILE A 112 -4.19 -19.21 13.16
CA ILE A 112 -4.98 -19.24 11.93
C ILE A 112 -4.02 -19.57 10.80
N VAL A 113 -4.39 -20.55 9.99
CA VAL A 113 -3.61 -20.96 8.84
C VAL A 113 -4.42 -20.65 7.59
N TYR A 114 -3.78 -19.91 6.69
CA TYR A 114 -4.27 -19.56 5.37
C TYR A 114 -3.47 -20.28 4.29
N GLN A 115 -4.13 -20.73 3.24
CA GLN A 115 -3.50 -20.90 1.94
C GLN A 115 -3.44 -19.53 1.28
N LEU A 116 -2.24 -19.06 0.96
CA LEU A 116 -1.98 -17.82 0.22
C LEU A 116 -1.69 -18.15 -1.24
N THR A 117 -2.33 -17.41 -2.14
CA THR A 117 -2.06 -17.43 -3.58
C THR A 117 -1.79 -16.00 -4.05
N ALA A 118 -0.60 -15.77 -4.60
CA ALA A 118 -0.18 -14.49 -5.12
C ALA A 118 0.03 -14.57 -6.64
N THR A 119 -0.78 -13.82 -7.37
CA THR A 119 -0.71 -13.70 -8.84
C THR A 119 -0.06 -12.39 -9.22
N SER A 120 0.95 -12.44 -10.08
CA SER A 120 1.62 -11.25 -10.59
C SER A 120 0.69 -10.46 -11.53
N LEU A 121 0.75 -9.13 -11.41
CA LEU A 121 0.04 -8.17 -12.25
C LEU A 121 0.99 -7.44 -13.20
N THR A 122 2.27 -7.82 -13.25
CA THR A 122 3.27 -7.21 -14.13
C THR A 122 3.17 -7.74 -15.56
N SER A 123 3.84 -7.07 -16.50
CA SER A 123 3.99 -7.52 -17.88
C SER A 123 5.48 -7.52 -18.26
N PRO A 124 6.11 -8.68 -18.54
CA PRO A 124 5.51 -10.02 -18.46
C PRO A 124 5.16 -10.41 -17.01
N PRO A 125 4.19 -11.32 -16.82
CA PRO A 125 3.80 -11.77 -15.49
C PRO A 125 4.89 -12.68 -14.90
N GLU A 126 5.21 -12.45 -13.63
CA GLU A 126 5.97 -13.43 -12.84
C GLU A 126 5.12 -14.68 -12.53
N SER A 127 5.77 -15.79 -12.20
CA SER A 127 5.08 -17.01 -11.79
C SER A 127 4.22 -16.81 -10.54
N THR A 128 3.02 -17.39 -10.55
CA THR A 128 2.15 -17.47 -9.37
C THR A 128 2.88 -18.13 -8.22
N ARG A 129 2.75 -17.55 -7.03
CA ARG A 129 3.34 -18.07 -5.80
C ARG A 129 2.24 -18.57 -4.88
N GLU A 130 2.44 -19.76 -4.32
CA GLU A 130 1.49 -20.38 -3.40
C GLU A 130 2.23 -20.93 -2.19
N HIS A 131 1.75 -20.61 -1.01
CA HIS A 131 2.30 -21.13 0.23
C HIS A 131 1.32 -20.93 1.40
N GLN A 132 1.59 -21.62 2.51
CA GLN A 132 0.81 -21.44 3.73
C GLN A 132 1.29 -20.21 4.50
N LEU A 133 0.34 -19.43 5.00
CA LEU A 133 0.54 -18.35 5.94
C LEU A 133 -0.06 -18.74 7.29
N THR A 134 0.78 -18.87 8.31
CA THR A 134 0.35 -19.09 9.69
C THR A 134 0.41 -17.77 10.44
N ILE A 135 -0.66 -17.43 11.17
CA ILE A 135 -0.78 -16.21 11.98
C ILE A 135 -1.12 -16.63 13.41
N GLU A 136 -0.34 -16.16 14.38
CA GLU A 136 -0.62 -16.27 15.80
C GLU A 136 -1.64 -15.19 16.23
N ARG A 137 -2.70 -15.57 16.93
CA ARG A 137 -3.78 -14.65 17.30
C ARG A 137 -3.36 -13.56 18.28
N GLN A 138 -2.61 -13.92 19.33
CA GLN A 138 -2.26 -12.99 20.40
C GLN A 138 -1.02 -12.15 20.04
N GLY A 139 0.08 -12.83 19.70
CA GLY A 139 1.33 -12.19 19.34
C GLY A 139 1.35 -11.52 17.95
N HIS A 140 0.39 -11.84 17.08
CA HIS A 140 0.36 -11.41 15.67
C HIS A 140 1.64 -11.73 14.90
N ARG A 141 2.42 -12.70 15.40
CA ARG A 141 3.54 -13.26 14.66
C ARG A 141 2.99 -14.05 13.51
N TYR A 142 3.72 -14.05 12.40
CA TYR A 142 3.31 -14.76 11.22
C TYR A 142 4.50 -15.38 10.51
N PHE A 143 4.23 -16.46 9.80
CA PHE A 143 5.22 -17.18 9.02
C PHE A 143 4.61 -17.65 7.70
N PRO A 144 5.32 -17.52 6.57
CA PRO A 144 6.62 -16.87 6.40
C PRO A 144 6.57 -15.34 6.57
N THR A 145 7.73 -14.70 6.82
CA THR A 145 7.84 -13.25 7.03
C THR A 145 8.14 -12.47 5.74
N ASP A 146 7.86 -13.07 4.58
CA ASP A 146 8.11 -12.44 3.30
C ASP A 146 7.10 -11.29 3.02
N PRO A 147 7.40 -10.42 2.04
CA PRO A 147 6.53 -9.33 1.63
C PRO A 147 5.06 -9.73 1.40
N LEU A 148 4.77 -10.80 0.67
CA LEU A 148 3.39 -11.14 0.29
C LEU A 148 2.61 -11.63 1.51
N SER A 149 3.23 -12.47 2.34
CA SER A 149 2.68 -12.92 3.62
C SER A 149 2.41 -11.77 4.59
N SER A 150 3.33 -10.81 4.65
CA SER A 150 3.18 -9.61 5.48
C SER A 150 1.96 -8.78 5.07
N ALA A 151 1.77 -8.57 3.76
CA ALA A 151 0.60 -7.84 3.27
C ALA A 151 -0.71 -8.59 3.55
N ALA A 152 -0.74 -9.90 3.28
CA ALA A 152 -1.89 -10.74 3.57
C ALA A 152 -2.27 -10.74 5.06
N MET A 153 -1.28 -10.86 5.96
CA MET A 153 -1.52 -10.81 7.41
C MET A 153 -2.10 -9.45 7.84
N VAL A 154 -1.50 -8.34 7.40
CA VAL A 154 -1.97 -7.00 7.75
C VAL A 154 -3.39 -6.77 7.24
N HIS A 155 -3.70 -7.21 6.02
CA HIS A 155 -5.04 -7.13 5.44
C HIS A 155 -6.05 -7.96 6.24
N ALA A 156 -5.79 -9.25 6.43
CA ALA A 156 -6.69 -10.14 7.17
C ALA A 156 -6.94 -9.64 8.61
N LYS A 157 -5.92 -9.07 9.26
CA LYS A 157 -6.06 -8.43 10.57
C LYS A 157 -6.93 -7.19 10.52
N TRP A 158 -6.76 -6.33 9.51
CA TRP A 158 -7.61 -5.16 9.33
C TRP A 158 -9.07 -5.57 9.12
N VAL A 159 -9.34 -6.57 8.26
CA VAL A 159 -10.69 -7.11 8.02
C VAL A 159 -11.28 -7.69 9.30
N SER A 160 -10.49 -8.49 10.05
CA SER A 160 -10.91 -9.03 11.33
C SER A 160 -11.33 -7.93 12.31
N ARG A 161 -10.58 -6.82 12.39
CA ARG A 161 -10.94 -5.67 13.23
C ARG A 161 -12.26 -5.02 12.80
N GLN A 162 -12.51 -4.91 11.50
CA GLN A 162 -13.79 -4.39 10.98
C GLN A 162 -14.94 -5.37 11.26
N ASN A 163 -14.65 -6.67 11.35
CA ASN A 163 -15.63 -7.73 11.53
C ASN A 163 -15.63 -8.30 12.96
N GLN A 164 -15.56 -7.43 13.97
CA GLN A 164 -15.70 -7.81 15.40
C GLN A 164 -14.73 -8.92 15.87
N GLY A 165 -13.54 -8.99 15.27
CA GLY A 165 -12.52 -9.99 15.59
C GLY A 165 -12.63 -11.29 14.78
N VAL A 166 -13.65 -11.44 13.92
CA VAL A 166 -13.82 -12.62 13.07
C VAL A 166 -12.87 -12.54 11.89
N TRP A 167 -11.94 -13.49 11.81
CA TRP A 167 -10.99 -13.58 10.71
C TRP A 167 -11.69 -14.03 9.41
N PRO A 168 -11.27 -13.51 8.24
CA PRO A 168 -11.92 -13.82 6.99
C PRO A 168 -11.71 -15.28 6.59
N GLU A 169 -12.73 -15.92 6.05
CA GLU A 169 -12.59 -17.24 5.43
C GLU A 169 -11.86 -17.15 4.09
N THR A 170 -12.18 -16.13 3.29
CA THR A 170 -11.48 -15.82 2.04
C THR A 170 -11.43 -14.32 1.87
N ASP A 171 -10.31 -13.80 1.40
CA ASP A 171 -10.17 -12.37 1.09
C ASP A 171 -9.11 -12.13 0.01
N THR A 172 -9.14 -10.96 -0.61
CA THR A 172 -8.18 -10.51 -1.62
C THR A 172 -7.67 -9.12 -1.29
N SER A 173 -6.36 -8.95 -1.41
CA SER A 173 -5.64 -7.69 -1.26
C SER A 173 -4.68 -7.48 -2.43
N HIS A 174 -4.14 -6.26 -2.55
CA HIS A 174 -3.17 -5.91 -3.58
C HIS A 174 -1.88 -5.42 -2.93
N ARG A 175 -0.73 -5.74 -3.55
CA ARG A 175 0.59 -5.30 -3.12
C ARG A 175 1.41 -4.76 -4.28
#